data_AF-A0AAV7IRP0-F1
#
_entry.id   AF-A0AAV7IRP0-F1
#
_cell.length_a   1.000
_cell.length_b   1.000
_cell.length_c   1.000
_cell.angle_alpha   90.00
_cell.angle_beta   90.00
_cell.angle_gamma   90.00
#
_symmetry.space_group_name_H-M   'P 1'
#
loop_
_entity.id
_entity.type
_entity.pdbx_description
1 polymer ?
#
loop_
_entity_poly.entity_id
_entity_poly.type
_entity_poly.pdbx_seq_one_letter_code
_entity_poly.pdbx_strand_id
1 'polypeptide(L)' 'MPKLTLLLFLITTTINNIVLAEPVHDARVIIVGSGAAGIAAASKLLQNGFTDVKIIEAENRIGGRLWAVKI' A
#
# COMPACT_ATOMS: atom_id res chain seq x y z
N MET A 1 2.04 -21.38 42.24
CA MET A 1 1.80 -21.54 40.79
C MET A 1 1.84 -20.24 39.94
N PRO A 2 2.38 -19.07 40.38
CA PRO A 2 2.26 -17.82 39.60
C PRO A 2 3.20 -17.72 38.39
N LYS A 3 4.27 -18.53 38.34
CA LYS A 3 5.28 -18.48 37.27
C LYS A 3 4.73 -18.91 35.90
N LEU A 4 3.78 -19.86 35.86
CA LEU A 4 3.18 -20.35 34.61
C LEU A 4 2.17 -19.35 34.02
N THR A 5 1.38 -18.70 34.87
CA THR A 5 0.42 -17.66 34.46
C THR A 5 1.12 -16.44 33.88
N LEU A 6 2.25 -16.03 34.47
CA LEU A 6 3.05 -14.92 33.96
C LEU A 6 3.66 -15.22 32.60
N LEU A 7 4.14 -16.45 32.39
CA LEU A 7 4.67 -16.90 31.11
C LEU A 7 3.59 -16.91 30.02
N LEU A 8 2.40 -17.44 30.32
CA LEU A 8 1.29 -17.46 29.37
C LEU A 8 0.82 -16.04 29.01
N PHE A 9 0.76 -15.12 29.99
CA PHE A 9 0.41 -13.72 29.78
C PHE A 9 1.45 -12.99 28.91
N LEU A 10 2.75 -13.22 29.15
CA LEU A 10 3.81 -12.66 28.30
C LEU A 10 3.68 -13.17 26.85
N ILE A 11 3.45 -14.46 26.66
CA ILE A 11 3.28 -15.05 25.31
C ILE A 11 2.07 -14.44 24.59
N THR A 12 0.92 -14.34 25.26
CA THR A 12 -0.29 -13.78 24.62
C THR A 12 -0.13 -12.29 24.30
N THR A 13 0.47 -11.49 25.19
CA THR A 13 0.73 -10.07 24.92
C THR A 13 1.73 -9.87 23.77
N THR A 14 2.81 -10.65 23.72
CA THR A 14 3.80 -10.55 22.63
C THR A 14 3.21 -10.94 21.27
N ILE A 15 2.40 -12.01 21.21
CA ILE A 15 1.75 -12.43 19.95
C ILE A 15 0.79 -11.35 19.45
N ASN A 16 -0.01 -10.74 20.33
CA ASN A 16 -0.93 -9.67 19.93
C ASN A 16 -0.18 -8.47 19.33
N ASN A 17 0.92 -8.01 19.94
CA ASN A 17 1.69 -6.87 19.42
C ASN A 17 2.37 -7.15 18.07
N ILE A 18 2.74 -8.40 17.77
CA ILE A 18 3.34 -8.75 16.48
C ILE A 18 2.27 -8.72 15.37
N VAL A 19 1.05 -9.18 15.67
CA VAL A 19 -0.06 -9.23 14.70
C VAL A 19 -0.64 -7.84 14.42
N LEU A 20 -0.60 -6.93 15.41
CA LEU A 20 -1.13 -5.58 15.32
C LEU A 20 -0.12 -4.54 14.82
N ALA A 21 1.05 -4.97 14.33
CA ALA A 21 1.99 -4.05 13.71
C ALA A 21 1.41 -3.55 12.38
N GLU A 22 0.66 -2.44 12.46
CA GLU A 22 0.11 -1.78 11.29
C GLU A 22 1.27 -1.34 10.39
N PRO A 23 1.35 -1.83 9.14
CA PRO A 23 2.33 -1.33 8.20
C PRO A 23 2.21 0.20 8.06
N VAL A 24 3.33 0.90 8.23
CA VAL A 24 3.41 2.36 8.14
C VAL A 24 3.16 2.78 6.70
N HIS A 25 1.91 3.15 6.39
CA HIS A 25 1.44 3.55 5.06
C HIS A 25 1.30 5.07 4.91
N ASP A 26 1.98 5.81 5.77
CA ASP A 26 1.88 7.27 5.91
C ASP A 26 2.63 8.01 4.81
N ALA A 27 3.32 7.28 3.92
CA ALA A 27 4.06 7.89 2.83
C ALA A 27 3.09 8.45 1.78
N ARG A 28 3.33 9.70 1.42
CA ARG A 28 2.64 10.38 0.32
C ARG A 28 3.40 10.11 -0.98
N VAL A 29 2.74 9.51 -1.95
CA VAL A 29 3.38 9.04 -3.19
C VAL A 29 2.86 9.82 -4.38
N ILE A 30 3.77 10.37 -5.17
CA ILE A 30 3.48 10.95 -6.48
C ILE A 30 4.06 10.04 -7.56
N ILE A 31 3.22 9.64 -8.52
CA ILE A 31 3.59 8.86 -9.70
C ILE A 31 3.57 9.80 -10.91
N VAL A 32 4.68 9.87 -11.63
CA VAL A 32 4.80 10.68 -12.86
C VAL A 32 4.53 9.80 -14.08
N GLY A 33 3.43 10.06 -14.76
CA GLY A 33 2.93 9.32 -15.92
C GLY A 33 1.81 8.33 -15.57
N SER A 34 0.72 8.39 -16.34
CA SER A 34 -0.48 7.54 -16.25
C SER A 34 -0.54 6.46 -17.35
N GLY A 35 0.63 6.02 -17.80
CA GLY A 35 0.76 4.84 -18.67
C GLY A 35 0.51 3.53 -17.91
N ALA A 36 0.62 2.39 -18.60
CA ALA A 36 0.42 1.06 -18.01
C ALA A 36 1.24 0.84 -16.72
N ALA A 37 2.52 1.26 -16.71
CA ALA A 37 3.38 1.13 -15.54
C ALA A 37 2.93 2.01 -14.36
N GLY A 38 2.55 3.26 -14.61
CA GLY A 38 2.10 4.19 -13.57
C GLY A 38 0.78 3.76 -12.93
N ILE A 39 -0.17 3.30 -13.74
CA ILE A 39 -1.44 2.74 -13.26
C ILE A 39 -1.19 1.47 -12.44
N ALA A 40 -0.32 0.58 -12.89
CA ALA A 40 0.03 -0.63 -12.15
C ALA A 40 0.70 -0.32 -10.79
N ALA A 41 1.61 0.66 -10.76
CA ALA A 41 2.24 1.12 -9.53
C ALA A 41 1.22 1.69 -8.55
N ALA A 42 0.31 2.56 -9.01
CA ALA A 42 -0.76 3.12 -8.19
C ALA A 42 -1.66 2.01 -7.63
N SER A 43 -2.09 1.07 -8.49
CA SER A 43 -2.90 -0.07 -8.08
C SER A 43 -2.22 -0.89 -7.00
N LYS A 44 -0.93 -1.18 -7.15
CA LYS A 44 -0.19 -1.96 -6.17
C LYS A 44 -0.02 -1.22 -4.84
N LEU A 45 0.25 0.09 -4.87
CA LEU A 45 0.34 0.89 -3.65
C LEU A 45 -0.99 0.90 -2.88
N LEU A 46 -2.11 1.16 -3.58
CA LEU A 46 -3.44 1.14 -2.96
C LEU A 46 -3.79 -0.24 -2.37
N GLN A 47 -3.46 -1.32 -3.08
CA GLN A 47 -3.66 -2.69 -2.58
C GLN A 47 -2.81 -3.03 -1.35
N ASN A 48 -1.66 -2.36 -1.20
CA ASN A 48 -0.80 -2.49 -0.03
C ASN A 48 -1.04 -1.32 0.92
N GLY A 49 -2.28 -0.85 1.10
CA GLY A 49 -2.65 0.05 2.19
C GLY A 49 -2.15 1.50 2.13
N PHE A 50 -1.42 1.91 1.09
CA PHE A 50 -1.09 3.33 0.89
C PHE A 50 -2.36 4.10 0.55
N THR A 51 -2.58 5.22 1.23
CA THR A 51 -3.82 6.01 1.11
C THR A 51 -3.63 7.36 0.42
N ASP A 52 -2.44 7.94 0.44
CA ASP A 52 -2.12 9.21 -0.23
C ASP A 52 -1.26 8.98 -1.47
N VAL A 53 -1.91 8.55 -2.56
CA VAL A 53 -1.27 8.28 -3.86
C VAL A 53 -1.88 9.19 -4.91
N LYS A 54 -1.04 9.93 -5.64
CA LYS A 54 -1.46 10.82 -6.74
C LYS A 54 -0.69 10.50 -8.01
N ILE A 55 -1.37 10.50 -9.15
CA ILE A 55 -0.75 10.37 -10.47
C ILE A 55 -0.81 11.73 -11.17
N ILE A 56 0.32 12.17 -11.72
CA ILE A 56 0.38 13.33 -12.61
C ILE A 56 0.70 12.85 -14.03
N GLU A 57 0.02 13.40 -15.03
CA GLU A 57 0.19 13.06 -16.44
C GLU A 57 0.44 14.34 -17.24
N ALA A 58 1.32 14.26 -18.24
CA ALA A 58 1.66 15.40 -19.08
C ALA A 58 0.55 15.68 -20.12
N GLU A 59 -0.07 14.61 -20.62
CA GLU A 59 -1.10 14.67 -21.66
C GLU A 59 -2.52 14.83 -21.08
N ASN A 60 -3.46 15.32 -21.91
CA ASN A 60 -4.89 15.34 -21.56
C ASN A 60 -5.57 13.95 -21.73
N ARG A 61 -4.82 12.87 -21.56
CA ARG A 61 -5.32 11.50 -21.66
C ARG A 61 -4.44 10.54 -20.87
N ILE A 62 -5.04 9.45 -20.41
CA ILE A 62 -4.33 8.33 -19.77
C ILE A 62 -3.85 7.29 -20.80
N GLY A 63 -3.10 6.30 -20.31
CA GLY A 63 -2.67 5.12 -21.10
C GLY A 63 -1.26 5.22 -21.67
N GLY A 64 -0.69 6.43 -21.74
CA GLY A 64 0.67 6.66 -22.26
C GLY A 64 0.79 6.17 -23.71
N ARG A 65 1.70 5.23 -23.95
CA ARG A 65 1.90 4.61 -25.28
C ARG A 65 0.75 3.70 -25.71
N LEU A 66 -0.09 3.22 -24.78
CA LEU A 66 -1.29 2.47 -25.11
C LEU A 66 -2.42 3.46 -25.40
N TRP A 67 -2.79 3.59 -26.67
CA TRP A 67 -3.87 4.47 -27.11
C TRP A 67 -4.71 3.78 -28.19
N ALA A 68 -5.95 3.46 -27.84
CA ALA A 68 -6.93 2.99 -28.81
C ALA A 68 -7.60 4.20 -29.48
N VAL A 69 -7.53 4.26 -30.80
CA VAL A 69 -8.20 5.28 -31.61
C VAL A 69 -9.35 4.60 -32.36
N LYS A 70 -10.53 5.22 -32.31
CA LYS A 70 -11.66 4.76 -33.12
C LYS A 70 -11.43 5.18 -34.57
N ILE A 71 -11.37 4.18 -35.45
CA ILE A 71 -11.36 4.33 -36.91
C ILE A 71 -12.78 4.35 -37.46
#